data_AF-A0A356W0J5-F1
#
_entry.id   AF-A0A356W0J5-F1
#
_cell.length_a   1.000
_cell.length_b   1.000
_cell.length_c   1.000
_cell.angle_alpha   90.00
_cell.angle_beta   90.00
_cell.angle_gamma   90.00
#
_symmetry.space_group_name_H-M   'P 1'
#
loop_
_entity.id
_entity.type
_entity.pdbx_description
1 polymer ?
#
loop_
_entity_poly.entity_id
_entity_poly.type
_entity_poly.pdbx_seq_one_letter_code
_entity_poly.pdbx_strand_id
1 'polypeptide(L)' 'KTFKDYKTLLQEIVQKNPDDSLEYALVGESGPDHDKHFTVEVRLDHNVMGKGGGRSKKEAEQQAAREALRLMGY' A
#
# COMPACT_ATOMS: atom_id res chain seq x y z
N LYS A 1 -1.89 -14.65 -14.84
CA LYS A 1 -1.00 -13.83 -13.99
C LYS A 1 -1.61 -13.78 -12.61
N THR A 2 -1.03 -14.48 -11.64
CA THR A 2 -1.48 -14.49 -10.25
C THR A 2 -1.26 -13.10 -9.67
N PHE A 3 -2.29 -12.27 -9.61
CA PHE A 3 -2.24 -11.03 -8.81
C PHE A 3 -2.01 -11.49 -7.37
N LYS A 4 -0.82 -11.19 -6.81
CA LYS A 4 -0.59 -11.38 -5.39
C LYS A 4 -1.32 -10.25 -4.68
N ASP A 5 -2.34 -10.58 -3.91
CA ASP A 5 -3.14 -9.64 -3.13
C ASP A 5 -2.41 -9.27 -1.82
N TYR A 6 -1.33 -8.49 -1.96
CA TYR A 6 -0.58 -7.95 -0.82
C TYR A 6 -1.46 -7.08 0.07
N LYS A 7 -2.40 -6.34 -0.53
CA LYS A 7 -3.38 -5.54 0.21
C LYS A 7 -4.23 -6.40 1.15
N THR A 8 -4.76 -7.52 0.66
CA THR A 8 -5.58 -8.44 1.45
C THR A 8 -4.75 -9.08 2.56
N LEU A 9 -3.55 -9.57 2.23
CA LEU A 9 -2.67 -10.19 3.22
C LEU A 9 -2.29 -9.22 4.35
N LEU A 10 -1.94 -7.99 4.01
CA LEU A 10 -1.63 -6.96 4.99
C LEU A 10 -2.84 -6.65 5.88
N GLN A 11 -4.03 -6.54 5.27
CA GLN A 11 -5.26 -6.30 6.01
C GLN A 11 -5.58 -7.43 6.98
N GLU A 12 -5.39 -8.70 6.59
CA GLU A 12 -5.57 -9.85 7.47
C GLU A 12 -4.55 -9.88 8.62
N ILE A 13 -3.32 -9.44 8.40
CA ILE A 13 -2.30 -9.36 9.46
C ILE A 13 -2.66 -8.27 10.46
N VAL A 14 -2.98 -7.06 9.98
CA VAL A 14 -3.34 -5.94 10.85
C VAL A 14 -4.63 -6.25 11.63
N GLN A 15 -5.63 -6.88 11.02
CA GLN A 15 -6.86 -7.28 11.73
C GLN A 15 -6.65 -8.26 12.89
N LYS A 16 -5.48 -8.92 12.99
CA LYS A 16 -5.14 -9.76 14.16
C LYS A 16 -4.81 -8.92 15.39
N ASN A 17 -4.39 -7.67 15.21
CA ASN A 17 -4.10 -6.72 16.27
C ASN A 17 -5.15 -5.60 16.23
N PRO A 18 -6.18 -5.62 17.08
CA PRO A 18 -7.25 -4.62 17.04
C PRO A 18 -6.81 -3.21 17.39
N ASP A 19 -5.63 -3.06 18.00
CA ASP A 19 -5.05 -1.76 18.33
C ASP A 19 -4.38 -1.09 17.12
N ASP A 20 -4.04 -1.87 16.08
CA ASP A 20 -3.31 -1.38 14.91
C ASP A 20 -4.29 -0.83 13.84
N SER A 21 -4.12 0.42 13.41
CA SER A 21 -4.95 1.06 12.38
C SER A 21 -4.24 1.15 11.02
N LEU A 22 -4.73 0.41 10.02
CA LEU A 22 -4.21 0.42 8.65
C LEU A 22 -4.88 1.48 7.77
N GLU A 23 -4.12 2.46 7.30
CA GLU A 23 -4.56 3.51 6.38
C GLU A 23 -3.75 3.51 5.08
N TYR A 24 -4.42 3.78 3.95
CA TYR A 24 -3.78 4.01 2.67
C TYR A 24 -3.96 5.47 2.27
N ALA A 25 -2.86 6.22 2.20
CA ALA A 25 -2.87 7.63 1.85
C ALA A 25 -2.30 7.84 0.44
N LEU A 26 -3.05 8.46 -0.47
CA LEU A 26 -2.52 8.94 -1.74
C LEU A 26 -1.68 10.20 -1.48
N VAL A 27 -0.37 10.09 -1.62
CA VAL A 27 0.58 11.17 -1.30
C VAL A 27 1.11 11.89 -2.53
N GLY A 28 0.83 11.37 -3.73
CA GLY A 28 1.20 12.04 -4.96
C GLY A 28 0.53 11.46 -6.18
N GLU A 29 0.25 12.33 -7.14
CA GLU A 29 -0.04 11.95 -8.51
C GLU A 29 0.77 12.84 -9.45
N SER A 30 1.33 12.25 -10.49
CA SER A 30 2.19 12.96 -11.45
C SER A 30 2.04 12.36 -12.83
N GLY A 31 2.48 13.07 -13.87
CA GLY A 31 2.44 12.61 -15.25
C GLY A 31 1.20 13.04 -16.02
N PRO A 32 1.24 12.94 -17.37
CA PRO A 32 0.14 13.32 -18.25
C PRO A 32 -1.01 12.31 -18.15
N ASP A 33 -2.21 12.66 -18.63
CA ASP A 33 -3.41 11.81 -18.48
C ASP A 33 -3.26 10.38 -19.03
N HIS A 34 -2.40 10.19 -20.03
CA HIS A 34 -2.11 8.87 -20.62
C HIS A 34 -0.97 8.09 -19.93
N ASP A 35 -0.27 8.72 -18.98
CA ASP A 35 0.82 8.10 -18.20
C ASP A 35 0.83 8.64 -16.77
N LYS A 36 -0.35 8.64 -16.13
CA LYS A 36 -0.45 9.04 -14.72
C LYS A 36 0.24 8.02 -13.83
N HIS A 37 1.04 8.54 -12.91
CA HIS A 37 1.72 7.79 -11.89
C HIS A 37 1.17 8.21 -10.52
N PHE A 38 0.61 7.25 -9.81
CA PHE A 38 0.08 7.43 -8.46
C PHE A 38 1.09 6.91 -7.45
N THR A 39 1.21 7.62 -6.34
CA THR A 39 2.04 7.25 -5.21
C THR A 39 1.18 7.16 -3.97
N VAL A 40 1.16 5.98 -3.35
CA VAL A 40 0.38 5.66 -2.15
C VAL A 40 1.33 5.25 -1.04
N GLU A 41 1.04 5.68 0.17
CA GLU A 41 1.71 5.24 1.39
C GLU A 41 0.74 4.43 2.24
N VAL A 42 1.25 3.34 2.81
CA VAL A 42 0.59 2.57 3.85
C VAL A 42 1.04 3.10 5.20
N ARG A 43 0.09 3.37 6.08
CA ARG A 43 0.32 3.81 7.44
C ARG A 43 -0.27 2.80 8.41
N LEU A 44 0.49 2.47 9.44
CA LEU A 44 0.03 1.72 10.60
C LEU A 44 0.22 2.60 11.83
N ASP A 45 -0.85 2.91 12.54
CA ASP A 45 -0.82 3.78 13.73
C ASP A 45 -0.11 5.11 13.50
N HIS A 46 -0.40 5.73 12.34
CA HIS A 46 0.20 7.00 11.88
C HIS A 46 1.67 6.90 11.43
N ASN A 47 2.31 5.74 11.56
CA ASN A 47 3.66 5.49 11.05
C ASN A 47 3.60 4.98 9.61
N VAL A 48 4.40 5.56 8.72
CA VAL A 48 4.49 5.07 7.33
C VAL A 48 5.23 3.75 7.32
N MET A 49 4.50 2.66 7.03
CA MET A 49 5.05 1.31 6.94
C MET A 49 5.45 0.93 5.53
N GLY A 50 5.00 1.64 4.48
CA GLY A 50 5.39 1.30 3.12
C GLY A 50 4.94 2.35 2.11
N LYS A 51 5.61 2.40 0.97
CA LYS A 51 5.29 3.32 -0.11
C LYS A 51 5.33 2.62 -1.46
N GLY A 52 4.32 2.84 -2.27
CA GLY A 52 4.14 2.19 -3.55
C GLY A 52 3.76 3.16 -4.65
N GLY A 53 4.36 2.97 -5.82
CA GLY A 53 4.02 3.68 -7.05
C GLY A 53 3.33 2.76 -8.05
N GLY A 54 2.45 3.30 -8.88
CA GLY A 54 1.86 2.56 -10.00
C GLY A 54 1.08 3.43 -10.97
N ARG A 55 0.75 2.86 -12.14
CA ARG A 55 -0.05 3.55 -13.17
C ARG A 55 -1.52 3.69 -12.79
N SER A 56 -1.91 3.05 -11.70
CA SER A 56 -3.23 3.17 -11.09
C SER A 56 -3.10 3.23 -9.57
N LYS A 57 -4.09 3.81 -8.90
CA LYS A 57 -4.18 3.82 -7.43
C LYS A 57 -4.11 2.40 -6.85
N LYS A 58 -4.80 1.43 -7.47
CA LYS A 58 -4.79 0.02 -7.05
C LYS A 58 -3.38 -0.60 -7.12
N GLU A 59 -2.63 -0.29 -8.17
CA GLU A 59 -1.25 -0.80 -8.31
C GLU A 59 -0.34 -0.16 -7.24
N ALA A 60 -0.46 1.16 -7.04
CA ALA A 60 0.28 1.86 -6.00
C ALA A 60 -0.02 1.31 -4.60
N GLU A 61 -1.29 1.04 -4.27
CA GLU A 61 -1.72 0.40 -3.03
C GLU A 61 -1.10 -0.99 -2.84
N GLN A 62 -1.09 -1.83 -3.88
CA GLN A 62 -0.51 -3.18 -3.82
C GLN A 62 1.01 -3.14 -3.60
N GLN A 63 1.72 -2.20 -4.24
CA GLN A 63 3.15 -2.02 -4.01
C GLN A 63 3.43 -1.48 -2.61
N ALA A 64 2.61 -0.56 -2.11
CA ALA A 64 2.76 -0.01 -0.76
C ALA A 64 2.52 -1.08 0.30
N ALA A 65 1.50 -1.94 0.10
CA ALA A 65 1.23 -3.08 0.97
C ALA A 65 2.36 -4.11 0.94
N ARG A 66 2.95 -4.37 -0.24
CA ARG A 66 4.11 -5.25 -0.37
C ARG A 66 5.32 -4.75 0.41
N GLU A 67 5.61 -3.46 0.34
CA GLU A 67 6.67 -2.82 1.13
C GLU A 67 6.40 -2.94 2.63
N ALA A 68 5.16 -2.68 3.06
CA ALA A 68 4.77 -2.83 4.46
C ALA A 68 4.92 -4.28 4.96
N LEU A 69 4.46 -5.26 4.19
CA LEU A 69 4.65 -6.68 4.50
C LEU A 69 6.13 -7.04 4.66
N ARG A 70 6.98 -6.58 3.73
CA ARG A 70 8.43 -6.78 3.79
C ARG A 70 9.04 -6.15 5.05
N LEU A 71 8.57 -4.97 5.46
CA LEU A 71 9.03 -4.30 6.69
C LEU A 71 8.55 -5.02 7.96
N MET A 72 7.36 -5.63 7.92
CA MET A 72 6.84 -6.49 8.97
C MET A 72 7.48 -7.90 8.98
N GLY A 73 8.33 -8.22 7.99
CA GLY A 73 9.06 -9.48 7.91
C GLY A 73 8.33 -10.64 7.20
N TYR A 74 7.33 -10.33 6.37
CA TYR A 74 6.57 -11.30 5.56
C TYR A 74 7.08 -11.41 4.11
#